data_AF-A0A9Q3QDQ2-F1
#
_entry.id   AF-A0A9Q3QDQ2-F1
#
_cell.length_a   1.000
_cell.length_b   1.000
_cell.length_c   1.000
_cell.angle_alpha   90.00
_cell.angle_beta   90.00
_cell.angle_gamma   90.00
#
_symmetry.space_group_name_H-M   'P 1'
#
loop_
_entity.id
_entity.type
_entity.pdbx_description
1 polymer ?
#
loop_
_entity_poly.entity_id
_entity_poly.type
_entity_poly.pdbx_seq_one_letter_code
_entity_poly.pdbx_strand_id
1 'polypeptide(L)'
;LELAYKTSIHASTNQTPAILEKGWNLKLPQGSLRKDLIEIHPTADSFKGLLDKARKHAVRCMEDSFAYAKDKWDKSHATPDFKVGT
;
A
#
# COMPACT_ATOMS: atom_id res chain seq x y z
N LEU A 1 12.54 0.18 -28.49
CA LEU A 1 13.82 0.34 -27.74
C LEU A 1 13.87 1.66 -26.98
N GLU A 2 13.56 2.79 -27.62
CA GLU A 2 13.52 4.13 -27.02
C GLU A 2 12.83 4.24 -25.66
N LEU A 3 11.65 3.63 -25.51
CA LEU A 3 10.91 3.68 -24.25
C LEU A 3 11.65 2.98 -23.10
N ALA A 4 12.18 1.78 -23.36
CA ALA A 4 12.91 1.01 -22.36
C ALA A 4 14.19 1.74 -21.94
N TYR A 5 14.87 2.42 -22.87
CA TYR A 5 16.05 3.24 -22.55
C TYR A 5 15.69 4.41 -21.64
N LYS A 6 14.61 5.13 -21.94
CA LYS A 6 14.17 6.31 -21.16
C LYS A 6 13.66 5.96 -19.76
N THR A 7 13.14 4.74 -19.57
CA THR A 7 12.57 4.27 -18.29
C THR A 7 13.50 3.35 -17.50
N SER A 8 14.65 2.95 -18.05
CA SER A 8 15.64 2.14 -17.32
C SER A 8 16.47 3.00 -16.38
N ILE A 9 16.85 2.42 -15.23
CA ILE A 9 17.66 3.08 -14.21
C ILE A 9 19.11 3.13 -14.70
N HIS A 10 19.70 4.32 -14.76
CA HIS A 10 21.09 4.47 -15.14
C HIS A 10 22.02 4.15 -13.95
N ALA A 11 23.06 3.35 -14.20
CA ALA A 11 23.88 2.76 -13.14
C ALA A 11 24.64 3.78 -12.27
N SER A 12 25.06 4.92 -12.83
CA SER A 12 25.82 5.92 -12.08
C SER A 12 24.96 6.93 -11.32
N THR A 13 23.72 7.19 -11.78
CA THR A 13 22.85 8.23 -11.21
C THR A 13 21.68 7.63 -10.41
N ASN A 14 21.45 6.31 -10.49
CA ASN A 14 20.32 5.61 -9.89
C ASN A 14 18.94 6.21 -10.23
N GLN A 15 18.87 7.01 -11.30
CA GLN A 15 17.66 7.64 -11.79
C GLN A 15 17.47 7.29 -13.26
N THR A 16 16.23 7.37 -13.74
CA THR A 16 15.94 7.11 -15.16
C THR A 16 16.18 8.37 -15.99
N PRO A 17 16.62 8.25 -17.25
CA PRO A 17 16.80 9.41 -18.13
C PRO A 17 15.54 10.29 -18.21
N ALA A 18 14.33 9.70 -18.19
CA ALA A 18 13.08 10.46 -18.19
C ALA A 18 12.92 11.37 -16.96
N ILE A 19 13.38 10.94 -15.79
CA ILE A 19 13.36 11.76 -14.57
C ILE A 19 14.36 12.91 -14.69
N LEU A 20 15.56 12.64 -15.21
CA LEU A 20 16.60 13.65 -15.35
C LEU A 20 16.27 14.70 -16.42
N GLU A 21 15.66 14.29 -17.54
CA GLU A 21 15.33 15.20 -18.64
C GLU A 21 14.01 15.95 -18.42
N LYS A 22 13.00 15.29 -17.86
CA LYS A 22 11.62 15.79 -17.84
C LYS A 22 11.03 15.91 -16.44
N GLY A 23 11.70 15.41 -15.41
CA GLY A 23 11.21 15.42 -14.02
C GLY A 23 10.11 14.40 -13.73
N TRP A 24 9.74 13.54 -14.69
CA TRP A 24 8.69 12.54 -14.50
C TRP A 24 8.99 11.26 -15.29
N ASN A 25 8.59 10.11 -14.73
CA ASN A 25 8.74 8.82 -15.40
C ASN A 25 7.36 8.27 -15.80
N LEU A 26 7.28 7.64 -16.97
CA LEU A 26 6.08 6.91 -17.38
C LEU A 26 5.89 5.71 -16.44
N LYS A 27 4.83 5.73 -15.64
CA LYS A 27 4.38 4.56 -14.88
C LYS A 27 3.78 3.56 -15.86
N LEU A 28 4.62 2.71 -16.43
CA LEU A 28 4.15 1.60 -17.24
C LEU A 28 3.37 0.62 -16.35
N PRO A 29 2.20 0.13 -16.79
CA PRO A 29 1.46 -0.86 -16.04
C PRO A 29 2.34 -2.10 -15.89
N GLN A 30 2.79 -2.36 -14.67
CA GLN A 30 3.73 -3.44 -14.33
C GLN A 30 3.19 -4.82 -14.75
N GLY A 31 1.86 -4.96 -14.86
CA GLY A 31 1.21 -6.16 -15.38
C GLY A 31 1.48 -6.45 -16.87
N SER A 32 1.85 -5.44 -17.67
CA SER A 32 2.16 -5.60 -19.10
C SER A 32 3.65 -5.89 -19.37
N LEU A 33 4.52 -5.64 -18.39
CA LEU A 33 5.99 -5.74 -18.54
C LEU A 33 6.57 -7.11 -18.19
N ARG A 34 5.85 -7.93 -17.44
CA ARG A 34 6.33 -9.26 -17.04
C ARG A 34 5.93 -10.29 -18.08
N LYS A 35 6.70 -10.35 -19.18
CA LYS A 35 6.55 -11.38 -20.23
C LYS A 35 6.83 -12.80 -19.73
N ASP A 36 7.50 -12.93 -18.57
CA ASP A 36 7.80 -14.21 -17.91
C ASP A 36 6.76 -14.62 -16.87
N LEU A 37 5.70 -13.83 -16.67
CA LEU A 37 4.59 -14.24 -15.80
C LEU A 37 3.66 -15.13 -16.62
N ILE A 38 3.24 -16.26 -16.02
CA ILE A 38 2.16 -17.12 -16.52
C ILE A 38 1.03 -16.22 -17.03
N GLU A 39 0.50 -16.45 -18.23
CA GLU A 39 -0.65 -15.72 -18.74
C GLU A 39 -1.84 -15.94 -17.79
N ILE A 40 -1.99 -15.04 -16.81
CA ILE A 40 -3.11 -15.07 -15.90
C ILE A 40 -4.31 -14.55 -16.68
N HIS A 41 -5.33 -15.38 -16.84
CA HIS A 41 -6.58 -14.99 -17.48
C HIS A 41 -7.07 -13.66 -16.87
N PRO A 42 -7.54 -12.68 -17.66
CA PRO A 42 -7.89 -11.34 -17.16
C PRO A 42 -8.91 -11.33 -16.01
N THR A 43 -9.76 -12.37 -15.92
CA THR A 43 -10.66 -12.58 -14.78
C THR A 43 -9.95 -12.92 -13.48
N ALA A 44 -8.84 -13.65 -13.53
CA ALA A 44 -8.05 -13.99 -12.34
C ALA A 44 -7.22 -12.78 -11.84
N ASP A 45 -6.74 -11.92 -12.74
CA ASP A 45 -6.07 -10.66 -12.36
C ASP A 45 -7.05 -9.68 -11.70
N SER A 46 -8.25 -9.54 -12.26
CA SER A 46 -9.31 -8.72 -11.65
C SER A 46 -9.79 -9.28 -10.31
N PHE A 47 -9.89 -10.61 -10.18
CA PHE A 47 -10.22 -11.27 -8.91
C PHE A 47 -9.15 -11.06 -7.84
N LYS A 48 -7.87 -11.15 -8.19
CA LYS A 48 -6.76 -10.84 -7.28
C LYS A 48 -6.83 -9.39 -6.80
N GLY A 49 -7.05 -8.45 -7.72
CA GLY A 49 -7.22 -7.04 -7.38
C GLY A 49 -8.41 -6.79 -6.43
N LEU A 50 -9.51 -7.54 -6.59
CA LEU A 50 -10.66 -7.49 -5.70
C LEU A 50 -10.33 -8.05 -4.31
N LEU A 51 -9.65 -9.20 -4.23
CA LEU A 51 -9.20 -9.81 -2.98
C LEU A 51 -8.25 -8.89 -2.20
N ASP A 52 -7.29 -8.26 -2.88
CA ASP A 52 -6.33 -7.34 -2.24
C ASP A 52 -7.04 -6.12 -1.66
N LYS A 53 -8.05 -5.58 -2.36
CA LYS A 53 -8.88 -4.49 -1.85
C LYS A 53 -9.73 -4.92 -0.66
N ALA A 54 -10.37 -6.09 -0.73
CA ALA A 54 -11.16 -6.65 0.36
C ALA A 54 -10.31 -6.88 1.61
N ARG A 55 -9.10 -7.42 1.45
CA ARG A 55 -8.15 -7.65 2.55
C ARG A 55 -7.74 -6.33 3.22
N LYS A 56 -7.38 -5.31 2.44
CA LYS A 56 -7.03 -3.98 2.98
C LYS A 56 -8.21 -3.37 3.74
N HIS A 57 -9.41 -3.51 3.21
CA HIS A 57 -10.61 -3.01 3.87
C HIS A 57 -10.89 -3.72 5.19
N ALA A 58 -10.75 -5.06 5.22
CA ALA A 58 -10.93 -5.85 6.43
C ALA A 58 -9.94 -5.44 7.53
N VAL A 59 -8.66 -5.25 7.20
CA VAL A 59 -7.64 -4.77 8.16
C VAL A 59 -8.04 -3.43 8.76
N ARG A 60 -8.45 -2.47 7.93
CA ARG A 60 -8.90 -1.16 8.39
C ARG A 60 -10.11 -1.27 9.33
N CYS A 61 -11.11 -2.10 9.01
CA CYS A 61 -12.26 -2.30 9.89
C CYS A 61 -11.87 -2.87 11.26
N MET A 62 -10.86 -3.73 11.32
CA MET A 62 -10.35 -4.24 12.60
C MET A 62 -9.68 -3.11 13.40
N GLU A 63 -8.80 -2.32 12.76
CA GLU A 63 -8.14 -1.17 13.39
C GLU A 63 -9.15 -0.15 13.93
N ASP A 64 -10.16 0.21 13.13
CA ASP A 64 -11.23 1.13 13.52
C ASP A 64 -12.03 0.60 14.72
N SER A 65 -12.31 -0.71 14.73
CA SER A 65 -13.03 -1.37 15.83
C SER A 65 -12.22 -1.33 17.14
N PHE A 66 -10.91 -1.59 17.07
CA PHE A 66 -10.01 -1.50 18.22
C PHE A 66 -9.90 -0.07 18.74
N ALA A 67 -9.77 0.92 17.83
CA ALA A 67 -9.70 2.33 18.20
C ALA A 67 -11.00 2.79 18.89
N TYR A 68 -12.16 2.40 18.35
CA TYR A 68 -13.46 2.70 18.94
C TYR A 68 -13.62 2.06 20.34
N ALA A 69 -13.25 0.79 20.49
CA ALA A 69 -13.33 0.09 21.77
C ALA A 69 -12.45 0.76 22.83
N LYS A 70 -11.23 1.17 22.45
CA LYS A 70 -10.32 1.90 23.32
C LYS A 70 -10.88 3.26 23.74
N ASP A 71 -11.33 4.08 22.79
CA ASP A 71 -11.91 5.40 23.07
C ASP A 71 -13.14 5.29 23.99
N LYS A 72 -13.99 4.28 23.78
CA LYS A 72 -15.12 4.00 24.67
C LYS A 72 -14.66 3.62 26.07
N TRP A 73 -13.66 2.74 26.18
CA TRP A 73 -13.12 2.30 27.47
C TRP A 73 -12.53 3.47 28.26
N ASP A 74 -11.69 4.28 27.62
CA ASP A 74 -11.04 5.44 28.22
C ASP A 74 -12.08 6.48 28.69
N LYS A 75 -13.19 6.64 27.97
CA LYS A 75 -14.30 7.52 28.36
C LYS A 75 -15.15 6.97 29.49
N SER A 76 -15.36 5.66 29.56
CA SER A 76 -16.26 5.04 30.55
C SER A 76 -15.56 4.64 31.84
N HIS A 77 -14.23 4.55 31.87
CA HIS A 77 -13.48 4.18 33.07
C HIS A 77 -13.14 5.41 33.89
N ALA A 78 -13.86 5.58 35.01
CA ALA A 78 -13.40 6.43 36.08
C ALA A 78 -12.31 5.69 36.86
N THR A 79 -11.07 6.17 36.83
CA THR A 79 -10.00 5.66 37.69
C THR A 79 -10.42 5.92 39.14
N PRO A 80 -10.60 4.88 39.98
CA PRO A 80 -10.95 5.11 41.38
C PRO A 80 -9.80 5.80 42.10
N ASP A 81 -10.08 6.92 42.75
CA ASP A 81 -9.12 7.61 43.62
C ASP A 81 -8.97 6.79 44.91
N PHE A 82 -8.00 5.87 44.92
CA PHE A 82 -7.64 5.16 46.14
C PHE A 82 -6.54 5.94 46.86
N LYS A 83 -6.89 6.55 48.00
CA LYS A 83 -5.88 7.05 48.94
C LYS A 83 -5.28 5.86 49.67
N VAL A 84 -4.06 5.49 49.30
CA VAL A 84 -3.21 4.65 50.16
C VAL A 84 -2.91 5.48 51.40
N GLY A 85 -3.41 5.05 52.54
CA GLY A 85 -3.27 5.77 53.80
C GLY A 85 -1.82 5.79 54.30
N THR A 86 -1.35 7.01 54.59
CA THR A 86 -0.23 7.46 55.46
C THR A 86 1.03 6.61 55.58
#